data_AF-A0A074RKU7-F1
#
_entry.id   AF-A0A074RKU7-F1
#
_cell.length_a   1.000
_cell.length_b   1.000
_cell.length_c   1.000
_cell.angle_alpha   90.00
_cell.angle_beta   90.00
_cell.angle_gamma   90.00
#
_symmetry.space_group_name_H-M   'P 1'
#
loop_
_entity.id
_entity.type
_entity.pdbx_description
1 polymer ?
#
loop_
_entity_poly.entity_id
_entity_poly.type
_entity_poly.pdbx_seq_one_letter_code
_entity_poly.pdbx_strand_id
1 'polypeptide(L)'
;MLSVALERYSAICLAIHNLYACGHKPHAVNPQLLPRLDAEIDLATSLQSELSRAKAALSWSRNYSHTHVTVNDIPSEVLASIFHLVLSSQPCAKRDYREFDEMIDPVHPAVLSRVCSRWRSIAFSTPTLWTHIDISTSTLLNKQHFYYLTKLHLSHVGQSSLDLHLFDASGYENNQFSLSKAIPSITGSITRLAGRTSSFNMDELYAADTKHGIKILSTFFQESIPETLTDLTLSSNYLNRIHRGQGFLKAKDDPGHDGYGLTIDIPKGQLESILSHVSVLRLAGPYLRWNSRAYYGLVELRLAGREVINESVLVGILRSSPGLRILQLGLRIDSLLSIDSQVTPVELRDLEVLIVRGVTCTLLP
;
A
#
# COMPACT_ATOMS: atom_id res chain seq x y z
N MET A 1 -7.49 50.05 -15.41
CA MET A 1 -8.86 50.45 -15.80
C MET A 1 -9.93 49.53 -15.22
N LEU A 2 -9.82 48.20 -15.36
CA LEU A 2 -10.82 47.26 -14.82
C LEU A 2 -10.94 47.26 -13.29
N SER A 3 -9.82 47.33 -12.56
CA SER A 3 -9.82 47.41 -11.08
C SER A 3 -10.61 48.62 -10.56
N VAL A 4 -10.33 49.80 -11.11
CA VAL A 4 -11.00 51.06 -10.75
C VAL A 4 -12.50 51.01 -11.04
N ALA A 5 -12.92 50.33 -12.11
CA ALA A 5 -14.35 50.15 -12.43
C ALA A 5 -15.05 49.21 -11.43
N LEU A 6 -14.40 48.11 -11.04
CA LEU A 6 -14.92 47.16 -10.06
C LEU A 6 -14.99 47.75 -8.64
N GLU A 7 -13.99 48.55 -8.25
CA GLU A 7 -14.01 49.27 -6.97
C GLU A 7 -15.16 50.26 -6.91
N ARG A 8 -15.39 51.04 -7.99
CA ARG A 8 -16.53 51.96 -8.09
C ARG A 8 -17.87 51.23 -8.05
N TYR A 9 -17.99 50.13 -8.79
CA TYR A 9 -19.19 49.29 -8.77
C TYR A 9 -19.48 48.73 -7.36
N SER A 10 -18.46 48.18 -6.71
CA SER A 10 -18.55 47.67 -5.34
C SER A 10 -18.96 48.75 -4.33
N ALA A 11 -18.37 49.94 -4.42
CA ALA A 11 -18.71 51.07 -3.55
C ALA A 11 -20.19 51.50 -3.70
N ILE A 12 -20.72 51.49 -4.92
CA ILE A 12 -22.13 51.80 -5.20
C ILE A 12 -23.05 50.73 -4.60
N CYS A 13 -22.75 49.43 -4.80
CA CYS A 13 -23.53 48.34 -4.22
C CYS A 13 -23.55 48.38 -2.69
N LEU A 14 -22.41 48.69 -2.06
CA LEU A 14 -22.30 48.83 -0.61
C LEU A 14 -23.08 50.05 -0.08
N ALA A 15 -23.07 51.17 -0.80
CA ALA A 15 -23.87 52.34 -0.46
C ALA A 15 -25.38 52.02 -0.49
N ILE A 16 -25.84 51.28 -1.51
CA ILE A 16 -27.22 50.80 -1.60
C ILE A 16 -27.54 49.89 -0.41
N HIS A 17 -26.69 48.90 -0.11
CA HIS A 17 -26.90 48.00 1.04
C HIS A 17 -27.04 48.75 2.36
N ASN A 18 -26.15 49.72 2.63
CA ASN A 18 -26.15 50.50 3.86
C ASN A 18 -27.42 51.35 4.03
N LEU A 19 -27.98 51.88 2.94
CA LEU A 19 -29.25 52.61 2.96
C LEU A 19 -30.42 51.72 3.39
N TYR A 20 -30.41 50.43 3.05
CA TYR A 20 -31.43 49.46 3.47
C TYR A 20 -31.16 48.83 4.84
N ALA A 21 -29.89 48.72 5.26
CA ALA A 21 -29.49 48.13 6.54
C ALA A 21 -29.80 49.03 7.76
N CYS A 22 -29.81 50.36 7.60
CA CYS A 22 -30.08 51.33 8.69
C CYS A 22 -31.55 51.43 9.13
N GLY A 23 -32.42 50.47 8.78
CA GLY A 23 -33.79 50.38 9.30
C GLY A 23 -34.76 51.47 8.80
N HIS A 24 -34.35 52.30 7.84
CA HIS A 24 -35.25 53.23 7.17
C HIS A 24 -36.21 52.44 6.28
N LYS A 25 -37.44 52.21 6.74
CA LYS A 25 -38.50 51.66 5.89
C LYS A 25 -38.97 52.78 4.96
N PRO A 26 -38.65 52.75 3.65
CA PRO A 26 -39.15 53.77 2.75
C PRO A 26 -40.69 53.69 2.72
N HIS A 27 -41.36 54.83 2.89
CA HIS A 27 -42.82 54.93 2.97
C HIS A 27 -43.55 54.47 1.68
N ALA A 28 -42.83 54.17 0.61
CA ALA A 28 -43.32 53.48 -0.57
C ALA A 28 -42.24 52.51 -1.09
N VAL A 29 -42.53 51.20 -1.10
CA VAL A 29 -41.68 50.20 -1.74
C VAL A 29 -41.91 50.29 -3.24
N ASN A 30 -40.92 50.78 -4.00
CA ASN A 30 -40.99 50.78 -5.45
C ASN A 30 -41.02 49.32 -5.95
N PRO A 31 -42.10 48.84 -6.59
CA PRO A 31 -42.22 47.45 -7.03
C PRO A 31 -41.21 47.06 -8.12
N GLN A 32 -40.55 48.03 -8.76
CA GLN A 32 -39.48 47.79 -9.74
C GLN A 32 -38.09 47.66 -9.12
N LEU A 33 -37.94 47.84 -7.79
CA LEU A 33 -36.64 47.73 -7.14
C LEU A 33 -36.13 46.28 -7.11
N LEU A 34 -37.00 45.32 -6.79
CA LEU A 34 -36.62 43.91 -6.66
C LEU A 34 -36.13 43.32 -8.00
N PRO A 35 -36.85 43.48 -9.14
CA PRO A 35 -36.36 43.00 -10.43
C PRO A 35 -35.05 43.65 -10.89
N ARG A 36 -34.77 44.88 -10.44
CA ARG A 36 -33.51 45.57 -10.76
C ARG A 36 -32.36 45.05 -9.92
N LEU A 37 -32.59 44.71 -8.66
CA LEU A 37 -31.58 44.05 -7.83
C LEU A 37 -31.26 42.65 -8.35
N ASP A 38 -32.28 41.90 -8.80
CA ASP A 38 -32.08 40.59 -9.43
C ASP A 38 -31.24 40.71 -10.72
N ALA A 39 -31.53 41.70 -11.57
CA ALA A 39 -30.73 41.95 -12.78
C ALA A 39 -29.26 42.33 -12.49
N GLU A 40 -29.00 43.08 -11.41
CA GLU A 40 -27.63 43.40 -10.98
C GLU A 40 -26.90 42.18 -10.40
N ILE A 41 -27.61 41.26 -9.72
CA ILE A 41 -27.06 39.98 -9.27
C ILE A 41 -26.69 39.10 -10.48
N ASP A 42 -27.54 39.05 -11.49
CA ASP A 42 -27.27 38.32 -12.74
C ASP A 42 -26.06 38.91 -13.48
N LEU A 43 -25.96 40.24 -13.55
CA LEU A 43 -24.82 40.93 -14.14
C LEU A 43 -23.52 40.65 -13.38
N ALA A 44 -23.54 40.68 -12.04
CA ALA A 44 -22.38 40.34 -11.22
C ALA A 44 -21.93 38.89 -11.43
N THR A 45 -22.89 37.96 -11.56
CA THR A 45 -22.62 36.54 -11.84
C THR A 45 -21.97 36.37 -13.22
N SER A 46 -22.47 37.10 -14.22
CA SER A 46 -21.87 37.12 -15.57
C SER A 46 -20.44 37.66 -15.56
N LEU A 47 -20.19 38.79 -14.88
CA LEU A 47 -18.86 39.37 -14.73
C LEU A 47 -17.89 38.42 -14.03
N GLN A 48 -18.33 37.68 -13.01
CA GLN A 48 -17.51 36.67 -12.35
C GLN A 48 -17.12 35.52 -13.28
N SER A 49 -18.04 35.09 -14.16
CA SER A 49 -17.76 34.07 -15.19
C SER A 49 -16.72 34.57 -16.20
N GLU A 50 -16.86 35.80 -16.69
CA GLU A 50 -15.90 36.42 -17.62
C GLU A 50 -14.52 36.60 -16.99
N LEU A 51 -14.45 37.06 -15.74
CA LEU A 51 -13.19 37.18 -14.98
C LEU A 51 -12.51 35.82 -14.77
N SER A 52 -13.30 34.78 -14.48
CA SER A 52 -12.78 33.41 -14.33
C SER A 52 -12.19 32.90 -15.64
N ARG A 53 -12.84 33.20 -16.78
CA ARG A 53 -12.33 32.86 -18.11
C ARG A 53 -11.05 33.61 -18.46
N ALA A 54 -10.98 34.91 -18.16
CA ALA A 54 -9.77 35.71 -18.35
C ALA A 54 -8.61 35.20 -17.48
N LYS A 55 -8.86 34.85 -16.21
CA LYS A 55 -7.88 34.24 -15.31
C LYS A 55 -7.37 32.91 -15.86
N ALA A 56 -8.26 32.06 -16.38
CA ALA A 56 -7.86 30.82 -17.04
C ALA A 56 -6.95 31.11 -18.24
N ALA A 57 -7.34 32.03 -19.15
CA ALA A 57 -6.54 32.38 -20.32
C ALA A 57 -5.14 32.93 -19.97
N LEU A 58 -5.03 33.75 -18.92
CA LEU A 58 -3.75 34.25 -18.41
C LEU A 58 -2.91 33.14 -17.78
N SER A 59 -3.53 32.23 -17.02
CA SER A 59 -2.85 31.05 -16.46
C SER A 59 -2.31 30.14 -17.56
N TRP A 60 -3.12 29.89 -18.61
CA TRP A 60 -2.70 29.20 -19.82
C TRP A 60 -1.50 29.92 -20.46
N SER A 61 -1.60 31.22 -20.74
CA SER A 61 -0.51 31.98 -21.37
C SER A 61 0.79 31.95 -20.56
N ARG A 62 0.70 32.04 -19.23
CA ARG A 62 1.85 31.92 -18.31
C ARG A 62 2.51 30.54 -18.39
N ASN A 63 1.72 29.47 -18.45
CA ASN A 63 2.22 28.10 -18.55
C ASN A 63 2.90 27.80 -19.90
N TYR A 64 2.66 28.61 -20.93
CA TYR A 64 3.28 28.48 -22.25
C TYR A 64 4.47 29.44 -22.46
N SER A 65 4.76 30.34 -21.52
CA SER A 65 5.93 31.22 -21.62
C SER A 65 7.22 30.43 -21.31
N HIS A 66 8.12 30.38 -22.29
CA HIS A 66 9.34 29.55 -22.34
C HIS A 66 10.43 29.85 -21.29
N THR A 67 10.14 30.62 -20.24
CA THR A 67 11.11 31.04 -19.21
C THR A 67 11.28 30.03 -18.08
N HIS A 68 10.46 28.97 -18.03
CA HIS A 68 10.62 27.86 -17.10
C HIS A 68 10.51 26.56 -17.88
N VAL A 69 11.44 25.62 -17.67
CA VAL A 69 11.22 24.22 -18.01
C VAL A 69 9.99 23.80 -17.22
N THR A 70 8.85 23.72 -17.90
CA THR A 70 7.61 23.36 -17.25
C THR A 70 7.63 21.84 -17.07
N VAL A 71 6.84 21.34 -16.12
CA VAL A 71 6.60 19.90 -16.01
C VAL A 71 6.05 19.31 -17.33
N ASN A 72 5.54 20.15 -18.24
CA ASN A 72 5.11 19.76 -19.58
C ASN A 72 6.26 19.58 -20.59
N ASP A 73 7.51 19.77 -20.20
CA ASP A 73 8.67 19.51 -21.07
C ASP A 73 9.38 18.19 -20.72
N ILE A 74 9.03 17.58 -19.58
CA ILE A 74 9.55 16.28 -19.13
C ILE A 74 8.92 15.17 -20.00
N PRO A 75 9.67 14.18 -20.52
CA PRO A 75 9.10 13.02 -21.21
C PRO A 75 8.11 12.22 -20.34
N SER A 76 7.13 11.59 -20.97
CA SER A 76 6.07 10.87 -20.23
C SER A 76 6.63 9.69 -19.43
N GLU A 77 7.68 9.04 -19.93
CA GLU A 77 8.37 7.94 -19.27
C GLU A 77 9.06 8.40 -17.99
N VAL A 78 9.76 9.55 -18.07
CA VAL A 78 10.44 10.13 -16.90
C VAL A 78 9.43 10.55 -15.85
N LEU A 79 8.30 11.13 -16.27
CA LEU A 79 7.24 11.50 -15.34
C LEU A 79 6.59 10.26 -14.71
N ALA A 80 6.37 9.19 -15.48
CA ALA A 80 5.89 7.92 -14.95
C ALA A 80 6.89 7.29 -13.96
N SER A 81 8.20 7.37 -14.22
CA SER A 81 9.22 6.95 -13.27
C SER A 81 9.19 7.79 -11.98
N ILE A 82 9.00 9.10 -12.07
CA ILE A 82 8.81 9.96 -10.90
C ILE A 82 7.56 9.53 -10.11
N PHE A 83 6.46 9.23 -10.81
CA PHE A 83 5.23 8.75 -10.17
C PHE A 83 5.47 7.46 -9.39
N HIS A 84 6.17 6.49 -10.00
CA HIS A 84 6.59 5.27 -9.31
C HIS A 84 7.42 5.56 -8.07
N LEU A 85 8.45 6.41 -8.17
CA LEU A 85 9.30 6.77 -7.04
C LEU A 85 8.50 7.41 -5.89
N VAL A 86 7.57 8.32 -6.21
CA VAL A 86 6.70 8.97 -5.21
C VAL A 86 5.83 7.93 -4.51
N LEU A 87 5.17 7.05 -5.27
CA LEU A 87 4.31 6.01 -4.71
C LEU A 87 5.11 5.00 -3.86
N SER A 88 6.29 4.56 -4.34
CA SER A 88 7.16 3.65 -3.61
C SER A 88 7.83 4.28 -2.38
N SER A 89 7.93 5.61 -2.30
CA SER A 89 8.52 6.31 -1.16
C SER A 89 7.58 6.41 0.06
N GLN A 90 6.28 6.20 -0.14
CA GLN A 90 5.26 6.28 0.92
C GLN A 90 4.38 5.02 1.00
N PRO A 91 4.96 3.81 1.21
CA PRO A 91 4.15 2.61 1.37
C PRO A 91 3.31 2.74 2.65
N CYS A 92 1.99 2.50 2.54
CA CYS A 92 1.02 2.74 3.60
C CYS A 92 1.41 2.07 4.94
N ALA A 93 1.99 0.87 4.90
CA ALA A 93 2.37 0.10 6.09
C ALA A 93 3.50 0.68 6.95
N LYS A 94 4.25 1.68 6.47
CA LYS A 94 5.35 2.31 7.24
C LYS A 94 4.92 3.57 7.99
N ARG A 95 3.65 3.95 7.95
CA ARG A 95 3.15 5.11 8.72
C ARG A 95 2.85 4.68 10.15
N ASP A 96 3.42 5.43 11.11
CA ASP A 96 2.99 5.32 12.50
C ASP A 96 1.63 6.01 12.65
N TYR A 97 0.55 5.23 12.57
CA TYR A 97 -0.81 5.74 12.72
C TYR A 97 -1.16 6.12 14.17
N ARG A 98 -0.22 6.01 15.12
CA ARG A 98 -0.42 6.41 16.52
C ARG A 98 -0.14 7.89 16.75
N GLU A 99 0.68 8.50 15.91
CA GLU A 99 0.81 9.95 15.87
C GLU A 99 -0.40 10.46 15.09
N PHE A 100 -1.28 11.18 15.78
CA PHE A 100 -2.36 11.96 15.18
C PHE A 100 -1.76 13.13 14.35
N ASP A 101 -0.80 12.84 13.48
CA ASP A 101 -0.32 13.81 12.53
C ASP A 101 -1.45 14.05 11.54
N GLU A 102 -1.94 15.28 11.55
CA GLU A 102 -3.14 15.69 10.86
C GLU A 102 -3.02 15.32 9.37
N MET A 103 -3.87 14.40 8.93
CA MET A 103 -4.45 14.48 7.59
C MET A 103 -3.50 14.26 6.40
N ILE A 104 -2.40 13.53 6.56
CA ILE A 104 -1.64 13.08 5.38
C ILE A 104 -2.38 11.90 4.76
N ASP A 105 -3.22 12.17 3.76
CA ASP A 105 -3.83 11.12 2.95
C ASP A 105 -2.74 10.19 2.37
N PRO A 106 -2.93 8.86 2.38
CA PRO A 106 -2.13 7.93 1.60
C PRO A 106 -1.98 8.41 0.16
N VAL A 107 -0.73 8.52 -0.31
CA VAL A 107 -0.46 8.97 -1.69
C VAL A 107 -0.83 7.84 -2.62
N HIS A 108 -2.02 7.94 -3.21
CA HIS A 108 -2.51 6.97 -4.17
C HIS A 108 -2.33 7.50 -5.61
N PRO A 109 -2.29 6.62 -6.63
CA PRO A 109 -2.06 7.02 -8.03
C PRO A 109 -2.98 8.13 -8.57
N ALA A 110 -4.25 8.21 -8.16
CA ALA A 110 -5.13 9.28 -8.64
C ALA A 110 -4.92 10.62 -7.92
N VAL A 111 -4.17 10.71 -6.82
CA VAL A 111 -3.70 12.02 -6.31
C VAL A 111 -2.86 12.70 -7.39
N LEU A 112 -1.99 11.94 -8.07
CA LEU A 112 -1.18 12.44 -9.19
C LEU A 112 -2.06 12.93 -10.35
N SER A 113 -3.21 12.28 -10.58
CA SER A 113 -4.16 12.67 -11.62
C SER A 113 -4.87 14.02 -11.37
N ARG A 114 -4.73 14.61 -10.17
CA ARG A 114 -5.36 15.89 -9.79
C ARG A 114 -4.51 17.11 -10.14
N VAL A 115 -3.22 16.93 -10.46
CA VAL A 115 -2.27 18.04 -10.66
C VAL A 115 -2.54 18.82 -11.96
N CYS A 116 -2.51 18.14 -13.12
CA CYS A 116 -2.84 18.73 -14.41
C CYS A 116 -3.38 17.67 -15.39
N SER A 117 -3.92 18.10 -16.54
CA SER A 117 -4.45 17.20 -17.56
C SER A 117 -3.40 16.21 -18.08
N ARG A 118 -2.15 16.65 -18.20
CA ARG A 118 -1.04 15.79 -18.64
C ARG A 118 -0.73 14.70 -17.62
N TRP A 119 -0.61 15.04 -16.33
CA TRP A 119 -0.38 14.06 -15.26
C TRP A 119 -1.51 13.05 -15.18
N ARG A 120 -2.75 13.53 -15.33
CA ARG A 120 -3.93 12.70 -15.43
C ARG A 120 -3.82 11.70 -16.58
N SER A 121 -3.50 12.17 -17.78
CA SER A 121 -3.33 11.31 -18.95
C SER A 121 -2.27 10.25 -18.70
N ILE A 122 -1.09 10.65 -18.21
CA ILE A 122 0.03 9.74 -17.97
C ILE A 122 -0.32 8.72 -16.89
N ALA A 123 -0.88 9.17 -15.76
CA ALA A 123 -1.28 8.29 -14.66
C ALA A 123 -2.30 7.23 -15.12
N PHE A 124 -3.31 7.62 -15.91
CA PHE A 124 -4.30 6.66 -16.43
C PHE A 124 -3.78 5.79 -17.58
N SER A 125 -2.81 6.25 -18.36
CA SER A 125 -2.18 5.47 -19.44
C SER A 125 -1.06 4.54 -18.97
N THR A 126 -0.74 4.53 -17.67
CA THR A 126 0.37 3.74 -17.10
C THR A 126 -0.19 2.70 -16.12
N PRO A 127 -0.60 1.50 -16.59
CA PRO A 127 -1.21 0.46 -15.75
C PRO A 127 -0.37 0.04 -14.54
N THR A 128 0.95 0.06 -14.68
CA THR A 128 1.90 -0.34 -13.62
C THR A 128 1.81 0.55 -12.37
N LEU A 129 1.27 1.77 -12.46
CA LEU A 129 1.05 2.62 -11.28
C LEU A 129 -0.08 2.10 -10.40
N TRP A 130 -0.93 1.21 -10.93
CA TRP A 130 -2.14 0.72 -10.28
C TRP A 130 -2.04 -0.75 -9.88
N THR A 131 -0.88 -1.40 -10.05
CA THR A 131 -0.70 -2.83 -9.74
C THR A 131 -0.54 -3.10 -8.25
N HIS A 132 -0.09 -2.11 -7.47
CA HIS A 132 0.05 -2.20 -6.02
C HIS A 132 -1.27 -1.85 -5.34
N ILE A 133 -1.79 -2.78 -4.53
CA ILE A 133 -3.07 -2.67 -3.84
C ILE A 133 -2.85 -2.87 -2.34
N ASP A 134 -3.19 -1.83 -1.58
CA ASP A 134 -3.10 -1.79 -0.13
C ASP A 134 -4.45 -2.11 0.53
N ILE A 135 -4.51 -3.16 1.35
CA ILE A 135 -5.66 -3.52 2.19
C ILE A 135 -5.31 -3.28 3.66
N SER A 136 -6.09 -2.44 4.34
CA SER A 136 -5.94 -2.20 5.78
C SER A 136 -6.77 -3.19 6.60
N THR A 137 -6.40 -3.41 7.87
CA THR A 137 -7.28 -4.03 8.87
C THR A 137 -8.39 -3.10 9.36
N SER A 138 -8.30 -1.78 9.13
CA SER A 138 -9.32 -0.79 9.52
C SER A 138 -10.48 -0.74 8.52
N THR A 139 -11.71 -0.82 9.04
CA THR A 139 -12.91 -0.66 8.20
C THR A 139 -13.05 0.75 7.64
N LEU A 140 -12.64 1.77 8.41
CA LEU A 140 -12.73 3.16 8.01
C LEU A 140 -11.75 3.45 6.86
N LEU A 141 -10.48 3.05 7.00
CA LEU A 141 -9.47 3.23 5.96
C LEU A 141 -9.86 2.46 4.69
N ASN A 142 -10.34 1.22 4.82
CA ASN A 142 -10.83 0.48 3.66
C ASN A 142 -12.04 1.15 2.99
N LYS A 143 -12.93 1.82 3.72
CA LYS A 143 -14.03 2.56 3.10
C LYS A 143 -13.52 3.80 2.35
N GLN A 144 -12.58 4.52 2.93
CA GLN A 144 -12.00 5.74 2.35
C GLN A 144 -11.14 5.43 1.12
N HIS A 145 -10.31 4.39 1.20
CA HIS A 145 -9.34 4.05 0.17
C HIS A 145 -9.87 2.99 -0.79
N PHE A 146 -10.46 1.91 -0.29
CA PHE A 146 -10.67 0.70 -1.09
C PHE A 146 -11.92 0.76 -1.97
N TYR A 147 -13.02 1.37 -1.53
CA TYR A 147 -14.30 1.22 -2.24
C TYR A 147 -14.30 1.88 -3.63
N TYR A 148 -13.81 3.12 -3.75
CA TYR A 148 -13.76 3.82 -5.03
C TYR A 148 -12.48 3.49 -5.82
N LEU A 149 -11.36 3.34 -5.12
CA LEU A 149 -10.07 3.16 -5.79
C LEU A 149 -9.90 1.74 -6.32
N THR A 150 -10.35 0.69 -5.63
CA THR A 150 -10.14 -0.68 -6.13
C THR A 150 -10.90 -0.91 -7.43
N LYS A 151 -12.08 -0.29 -7.62
CA LYS A 151 -12.79 -0.33 -8.91
C LYS A 151 -11.99 0.36 -10.01
N LEU A 152 -11.37 1.49 -9.71
CA LEU A 152 -10.48 2.20 -10.65
C LEU A 152 -9.21 1.39 -10.95
N HIS A 153 -8.52 0.89 -9.92
CA HIS A 153 -7.32 0.04 -10.06
C HIS A 153 -7.65 -1.17 -10.94
N LEU A 154 -8.72 -1.91 -10.64
CA LEU A 154 -9.14 -3.05 -11.44
C LEU A 154 -9.46 -2.70 -12.90
N SER A 155 -10.05 -1.53 -13.15
CA SER A 155 -10.33 -1.09 -14.52
C SER A 155 -9.07 -0.72 -15.32
N HIS A 156 -8.02 -0.26 -14.64
CA HIS A 156 -6.79 0.22 -15.29
C HIS A 156 -5.68 -0.82 -15.38
N VAL A 157 -5.63 -1.79 -14.46
CA VAL A 157 -4.59 -2.83 -14.45
C VAL A 157 -4.81 -3.87 -15.56
N GLY A 158 -6.03 -3.98 -16.10
CA GLY A 158 -6.35 -4.93 -17.16
C GLY A 158 -6.11 -6.37 -16.68
N GLN A 159 -5.18 -7.08 -17.33
CA GLN A 159 -4.73 -8.44 -16.97
C GLN A 159 -3.36 -8.48 -16.28
N SER A 160 -2.78 -7.34 -15.91
CA SER A 160 -1.45 -7.31 -15.29
C SER A 160 -1.47 -7.99 -13.92
N SER A 161 -0.30 -8.51 -13.52
CA SER A 161 -0.12 -9.10 -12.20
C SER A 161 -0.18 -8.03 -11.10
N LEU A 162 -0.64 -8.43 -9.92
CA LEU A 162 -0.90 -7.56 -8.78
C LEU A 162 0.12 -7.77 -7.67
N ASP A 163 0.44 -6.67 -6.99
CA ASP A 163 1.15 -6.66 -5.72
C ASP A 163 0.13 -6.29 -4.64
N LEU A 164 -0.15 -7.25 -3.75
CA LEU A 164 -1.16 -7.13 -2.72
C LEU A 164 -0.46 -6.99 -1.37
N HIS A 165 -0.67 -5.85 -0.72
CA HIS A 165 -0.15 -5.58 0.61
C HIS A 165 -1.29 -5.49 1.61
N LEU A 166 -1.26 -6.35 2.62
CA LEU A 166 -2.14 -6.28 3.77
C LEU A 166 -1.34 -5.77 4.98
N PHE A 167 -1.82 -4.71 5.62
CA PHE A 167 -1.15 -4.08 6.75
C PHE A 167 -2.11 -3.76 7.88
N ASP A 168 -1.59 -3.72 9.11
CA ASP A 168 -2.36 -3.26 10.24
C ASP A 168 -2.34 -1.73 10.37
N ALA A 169 -3.52 -1.11 10.52
CA ALA A 169 -3.65 0.30 10.83
C ALA A 169 -3.86 0.55 12.33
N SER A 170 -3.11 -0.18 13.15
CA SER A 170 -3.17 -0.06 14.60
C SER A 170 -2.86 1.37 15.05
N GLY A 171 -3.79 1.97 15.80
CA GLY A 171 -3.79 3.40 16.14
C GLY A 171 -5.01 4.16 15.60
N TYR A 172 -5.63 3.69 14.51
CA TYR A 172 -6.79 4.34 13.91
C TYR A 172 -8.13 3.93 14.54
N GLU A 173 -8.25 2.68 15.01
CA GLU A 173 -9.45 2.16 15.66
C GLU A 173 -9.07 1.38 16.92
N ASN A 174 -9.48 1.88 18.08
CA ASN A 174 -8.98 1.45 19.39
C ASN A 174 -9.56 0.11 19.90
N ASN A 175 -10.07 -0.79 19.05
CA ASN A 175 -10.76 -2.00 19.53
C ASN A 175 -10.67 -3.22 18.60
N GLN A 176 -10.40 -4.39 19.19
CA GLN A 176 -10.47 -5.74 18.57
C GLN A 176 -11.81 -6.02 17.84
N PHE A 177 -12.88 -5.34 18.26
CA PHE A 177 -14.20 -5.37 17.60
C PHE A 177 -14.24 -4.81 16.18
N SER A 178 -13.23 -4.03 15.78
CA SER A 178 -13.17 -3.43 14.45
C SER A 178 -12.64 -4.39 13.38
N LEU A 179 -11.67 -5.24 13.72
CA LEU A 179 -11.15 -6.25 12.80
C LEU A 179 -12.22 -7.27 12.41
N SER A 180 -12.95 -7.84 13.38
CA SER A 180 -14.00 -8.83 13.08
C SER A 180 -15.07 -8.30 12.11
N LYS A 181 -15.36 -7.00 12.13
CA LYS A 181 -16.24 -6.33 11.17
C LYS A 181 -15.59 -6.10 9.81
N ALA A 182 -14.28 -5.90 9.76
CA ALA A 182 -13.52 -5.70 8.52
C ALA A 182 -13.33 -7.00 7.72
N ILE A 183 -13.21 -8.14 8.41
CA ILE A 183 -12.84 -9.42 7.79
C ILE A 183 -13.67 -9.79 6.57
N PRO A 184 -15.02 -9.74 6.59
CA PRO A 184 -15.80 -10.09 5.39
C PRO A 184 -15.46 -9.23 4.17
N SER A 185 -15.17 -7.93 4.39
CA SER A 185 -14.78 -7.00 3.33
C SER A 185 -13.36 -7.29 2.81
N ILE A 186 -12.44 -7.59 3.73
CA ILE A 186 -11.05 -7.95 3.41
C ILE A 186 -11.03 -9.26 2.61
N THR A 187 -11.67 -10.32 3.12
CA THR A 187 -11.73 -11.61 2.44
C THR A 187 -12.43 -11.49 1.09
N GLY A 188 -13.53 -10.72 1.01
CA GLY A 188 -14.22 -10.48 -0.26
C GLY A 188 -13.38 -9.73 -1.29
N SER A 189 -12.45 -8.88 -0.83
CA SER A 189 -11.47 -8.22 -1.69
C SER A 189 -10.39 -9.19 -2.15
N ILE A 190 -9.83 -9.97 -1.22
CA ILE A 190 -8.81 -10.98 -1.51
C ILE A 190 -9.31 -12.01 -2.52
N THR A 191 -10.54 -12.53 -2.35
CA THR A 191 -11.15 -13.48 -3.30
C THR A 191 -11.16 -12.96 -4.74
N ARG A 192 -11.25 -11.63 -4.94
CA ARG A 192 -11.26 -11.04 -6.29
C ARG A 192 -9.86 -10.82 -6.87
N LEU A 193 -8.84 -10.77 -6.02
CA LEU A 193 -7.50 -10.31 -6.40
C LEU A 193 -6.48 -11.46 -6.41
N ALA A 194 -6.62 -12.44 -5.52
CA ALA A 194 -5.62 -13.48 -5.24
C ALA A 194 -5.16 -14.25 -6.49
N GLY A 195 -6.09 -14.60 -7.39
CA GLY A 195 -5.74 -15.33 -8.62
C GLY A 195 -4.82 -14.59 -9.58
N ARG A 196 -4.62 -13.28 -9.38
CA ARG A 196 -3.73 -12.42 -10.19
C ARG A 196 -2.57 -11.84 -9.38
N THR A 197 -2.40 -12.25 -8.12
CA THR A 197 -1.40 -11.69 -7.22
C THR A 197 -0.06 -12.40 -7.44
N SER A 198 0.95 -11.67 -7.90
CA SER A 198 2.35 -12.14 -7.95
C SER A 198 3.13 -11.86 -6.69
N SER A 199 2.80 -10.76 -6.02
CA SER A 199 3.43 -10.38 -4.76
C SER A 199 2.38 -10.28 -3.68
N PHE A 200 2.54 -11.04 -2.61
CA PHE A 200 1.71 -10.94 -1.42
C PHE A 200 2.56 -10.56 -0.22
N ASN A 201 2.27 -9.39 0.34
CA ASN A 201 2.86 -8.93 1.57
C ASN A 201 1.80 -8.86 2.66
N MET A 202 2.04 -9.51 3.79
CA MET A 202 1.22 -9.40 4.98
C MET A 202 2.09 -8.97 6.16
N ASP A 203 1.94 -7.70 6.55
CA ASP A 203 2.63 -7.11 7.68
C ASP A 203 1.82 -7.24 8.97
N GLU A 204 2.54 -7.37 10.08
CA GLU A 204 2.02 -7.26 11.45
C GLU A 204 0.76 -8.09 11.74
N LEU A 205 0.81 -9.41 11.53
CA LEU A 205 -0.22 -10.33 12.04
C LEU A 205 -0.50 -10.07 13.52
N TYR A 206 -1.58 -9.34 13.82
CA TYR A 206 -1.84 -8.82 15.15
C TYR A 206 -2.16 -9.94 16.14
N ALA A 207 -1.52 -9.80 17.30
CA ALA A 207 -1.48 -10.77 18.37
C ALA A 207 -2.81 -11.13 19.03
N ALA A 208 -3.81 -10.26 18.92
CA ALA A 208 -5.07 -10.48 19.59
C ALA A 208 -5.97 -11.48 18.86
N ASP A 209 -5.73 -11.75 17.56
CA ASP A 209 -6.66 -12.59 16.79
C ASP A 209 -6.02 -13.41 15.66
N THR A 210 -5.29 -14.46 16.07
CA THR A 210 -4.76 -15.48 15.17
C THR A 210 -5.82 -16.09 14.24
N LYS A 211 -7.10 -16.09 14.64
CA LYS A 211 -8.20 -16.65 13.82
C LYS A 211 -8.46 -15.80 12.58
N HIS A 212 -8.37 -14.48 12.69
CA HIS A 212 -8.55 -13.58 11.55
C HIS A 212 -7.40 -13.69 10.55
N GLY A 213 -6.15 -13.75 11.03
CA GLY A 213 -4.99 -13.98 10.18
C GLY A 213 -5.08 -15.32 9.44
N ILE A 214 -5.49 -16.38 10.15
CA ILE A 214 -5.79 -17.69 9.55
C ILE A 214 -6.85 -17.57 8.46
N LYS A 215 -7.94 -16.85 8.71
CA LYS A 215 -9.02 -16.72 7.72
C LYS A 215 -8.56 -15.98 6.48
N ILE A 216 -7.82 -14.88 6.64
CA ILE A 216 -7.23 -14.10 5.54
C ILE A 216 -6.29 -14.95 4.70
N LEU A 217 -5.31 -15.60 5.33
CA LEU A 217 -4.33 -16.45 4.63
C LEU A 217 -5.02 -17.64 3.97
N SER A 218 -5.99 -18.27 4.63
CA SER A 218 -6.78 -19.36 4.04
C SER A 218 -7.48 -18.88 2.78
N THR A 219 -8.19 -17.75 2.82
CA THR A 219 -8.86 -17.18 1.65
C THR A 219 -7.87 -16.81 0.55
N PHE A 220 -6.72 -16.23 0.88
CA PHE A 220 -5.71 -15.88 -0.12
C PHE A 220 -5.20 -17.12 -0.85
N PHE A 221 -4.73 -18.14 -0.11
CA PHE A 221 -4.15 -19.34 -0.74
C PHE A 221 -5.21 -20.20 -1.43
N GLN A 222 -6.45 -20.25 -0.94
CA GLN A 222 -7.54 -20.98 -1.61
C GLN A 222 -7.84 -20.41 -3.00
N GLU A 223 -7.74 -19.09 -3.16
CA GLU A 223 -8.07 -18.34 -4.38
C GLU A 223 -6.84 -18.03 -5.24
N SER A 224 -5.65 -18.41 -4.77
CA SER A 224 -4.39 -18.25 -5.50
C SER A 224 -4.25 -19.30 -6.59
N ILE A 225 -3.72 -18.89 -7.74
CA ILE A 225 -3.41 -19.79 -8.86
C ILE A 225 -1.92 -20.16 -8.76
N PRO A 226 -1.55 -21.46 -8.87
CA PRO A 226 -0.16 -21.87 -8.98
C PRO A 226 0.56 -21.12 -10.10
N GLU A 227 1.88 -20.93 -9.98
CA GLU A 227 2.72 -20.17 -10.93
C GLU A 227 2.50 -18.65 -10.95
N THR A 228 1.40 -18.14 -10.38
CA THR A 228 1.17 -16.70 -10.31
C THR A 228 1.99 -16.03 -9.21
N LEU A 229 2.03 -16.62 -8.01
CA LEU A 229 2.70 -16.07 -6.83
C LEU A 229 4.21 -16.31 -6.89
N THR A 230 4.99 -15.23 -7.02
CA THR A 230 6.46 -15.25 -7.08
C THR A 230 7.12 -14.66 -5.85
N ASP A 231 6.40 -13.80 -5.12
CA ASP A 231 6.92 -13.04 -4.00
C ASP A 231 5.98 -13.18 -2.80
N LEU A 232 6.52 -13.66 -1.67
CA LEU A 232 5.78 -13.85 -0.44
C LEU A 232 6.51 -13.19 0.73
N THR A 233 5.84 -12.24 1.37
CA THR A 233 6.28 -11.60 2.60
C THR A 233 5.28 -11.83 3.71
N LEU A 234 5.70 -12.44 4.82
CA LEU A 234 4.88 -12.65 6.01
C LEU A 234 5.64 -12.13 7.24
N SER A 235 5.03 -11.22 7.99
CA SER A 235 5.62 -10.63 9.19
C SER A 235 4.62 -10.60 10.35
N SER A 236 5.11 -10.88 11.57
CA SER A 236 4.29 -10.89 12.77
C SER A 236 5.02 -10.26 13.97
N ASN A 237 4.39 -9.24 14.56
CA ASN A 237 4.87 -8.53 15.74
C ASN A 237 4.54 -9.24 17.08
N TYR A 238 4.02 -10.49 17.05
CA TYR A 238 3.49 -11.19 18.24
C TYR A 238 4.48 -11.31 19.43
N LEU A 239 5.80 -11.23 19.22
CA LEU A 239 6.76 -11.77 20.18
C LEU A 239 7.66 -10.77 20.90
N ASN A 240 7.17 -9.58 21.20
CA ASN A 240 7.70 -8.83 22.34
C ASN A 240 7.09 -9.27 23.69
N ARG A 241 6.07 -10.14 23.71
CA ARG A 241 5.46 -10.63 24.95
C ARG A 241 5.34 -12.16 24.98
N ILE A 242 6.30 -12.78 25.67
CA ILE A 242 6.15 -13.99 26.53
C ILE A 242 6.31 -15.40 25.90
N HIS A 243 6.13 -15.65 24.60
CA HIS A 243 6.22 -17.04 24.07
C HIS A 243 7.50 -17.35 23.27
N ARG A 244 8.12 -18.51 23.52
CA ARG A 244 9.22 -19.07 22.72
C ARG A 244 8.62 -19.70 21.45
N GLY A 245 9.10 -19.29 20.28
CA GLY A 245 8.76 -19.87 18.98
C GLY A 245 7.74 -19.05 18.19
N GLN A 246 8.13 -18.59 17.00
CA GLN A 246 7.21 -18.14 15.96
C GLN A 246 6.70 -19.40 15.24
N GLY A 247 5.43 -19.73 15.43
CA GLY A 247 4.89 -20.96 14.87
C GLY A 247 4.92 -21.04 13.34
N PHE A 248 4.89 -22.27 12.84
CA PHE A 248 4.79 -22.54 11.41
C PHE A 248 3.38 -22.30 10.88
N LEU A 249 3.27 -21.83 9.65
CA LEU A 249 2.07 -21.93 8.83
C LEU A 249 1.87 -23.40 8.43
N LYS A 250 0.69 -23.95 8.71
CA LYS A 250 0.35 -25.36 8.52
C LYS A 250 -0.83 -25.49 7.58
N ALA A 251 -0.77 -26.50 6.73
CA ALA A 251 -1.94 -26.93 5.97
C ALA A 251 -2.95 -27.66 6.87
N LYS A 252 -4.18 -27.81 6.39
CA LYS A 252 -5.29 -28.45 7.11
C LYS A 252 -4.99 -29.89 7.53
N ASP A 253 -4.25 -30.60 6.70
CA ASP A 253 -3.89 -32.02 6.80
C ASP A 253 -2.46 -32.25 7.29
N ASP A 254 -1.74 -31.21 7.73
CA ASP A 254 -0.39 -31.38 8.26
C ASP A 254 -0.40 -32.11 9.61
N PRO A 255 0.34 -33.24 9.74
CA PRO A 255 0.44 -33.94 11.01
C PRO A 255 1.31 -33.13 11.98
N GLY A 256 0.75 -32.72 13.13
CA GLY A 256 1.53 -32.21 14.26
C GLY A 256 0.88 -31.08 15.06
N HIS A 257 0.69 -31.32 16.36
CA HIS A 257 0.35 -30.33 17.37
C HIS A 257 1.60 -29.56 17.87
N ASP A 258 2.35 -28.92 16.97
CA ASP A 258 3.30 -27.88 17.42
C ASP A 258 2.43 -26.71 17.87
N GLY A 259 2.32 -26.51 19.19
CA GLY A 259 1.24 -25.78 19.86
C GLY A 259 1.07 -24.29 19.52
N TYR A 260 1.92 -23.73 18.65
CA TYR A 260 1.95 -22.29 18.34
C TYR A 260 1.82 -21.97 16.83
N GLY A 261 1.58 -22.96 15.96
CA GLY A 261 1.43 -22.77 14.51
C GLY A 261 0.08 -22.19 14.07
N LEU A 262 0.05 -21.58 12.88
CA LEU A 262 -1.19 -21.11 12.22
C LEU A 262 -1.66 -22.15 11.21
N THR A 263 -2.76 -22.85 11.51
CA THR A 263 -3.35 -23.82 10.58
C THR A 263 -4.34 -23.13 9.65
N ILE A 264 -4.04 -23.10 8.36
CA ILE A 264 -4.90 -22.55 7.30
C ILE A 264 -5.74 -23.66 6.66
N ASP A 265 -6.96 -23.31 6.23
CA ASP A 265 -7.95 -24.24 5.68
C ASP A 265 -7.68 -24.59 4.20
N ILE A 266 -6.46 -25.04 3.90
CA ILE A 266 -6.06 -25.48 2.57
C ILE A 266 -5.33 -26.82 2.65
N PRO A 267 -5.54 -27.76 1.70
CA PRO A 267 -4.76 -28.98 1.64
C PRO A 267 -3.28 -28.72 1.37
N LYS A 268 -2.40 -29.51 1.98
CA LYS A 268 -0.95 -29.38 1.86
C LYS A 268 -0.47 -29.42 0.42
N GLY A 269 -1.00 -30.35 -0.37
CA GLY A 269 -0.62 -30.47 -1.79
C GLY A 269 -0.93 -29.20 -2.60
N GLN A 270 -2.04 -28.51 -2.29
CA GLN A 270 -2.40 -27.27 -2.95
C GLN A 270 -1.51 -26.12 -2.49
N LEU A 271 -1.27 -26.00 -1.17
CA LEU A 271 -0.37 -24.99 -0.62
C LEU A 271 1.05 -25.09 -1.22
N GLU A 272 1.60 -26.30 -1.27
CA GLU A 272 2.94 -26.56 -1.80
C GLU A 272 3.04 -26.30 -3.31
N SER A 273 1.95 -26.53 -4.06
CA SER A 273 1.88 -26.20 -5.51
C SER A 273 1.93 -24.69 -5.77
N ILE A 274 1.26 -23.92 -4.91
CA ILE A 274 1.30 -22.45 -4.97
C ILE A 274 2.70 -21.96 -4.60
N LEU A 275 3.25 -22.46 -3.49
CA LEU A 275 4.52 -21.99 -2.94
C LEU A 275 5.75 -22.41 -3.76
N SER A 276 5.68 -23.45 -4.59
CA SER A 276 6.85 -23.96 -5.35
C SER A 276 7.38 -22.99 -6.41
N HIS A 277 6.61 -21.95 -6.75
CA HIS A 277 6.98 -20.93 -7.74
C HIS A 277 7.42 -19.61 -7.09
N VAL A 278 7.41 -19.55 -5.76
CA VAL A 278 7.93 -18.40 -5.01
C VAL A 278 9.44 -18.36 -5.16
N SER A 279 9.96 -17.24 -5.65
CA SER A 279 11.39 -16.99 -5.81
C SER A 279 11.91 -15.97 -4.77
N VAL A 280 11.02 -15.15 -4.22
CA VAL A 280 11.33 -14.14 -3.19
C VAL A 280 10.55 -14.49 -1.93
N LEU A 281 11.27 -14.89 -0.88
CA LEU A 281 10.66 -15.31 0.37
C LEU A 281 11.19 -14.48 1.55
N ARG A 282 10.31 -13.71 2.18
CA ARG A 282 10.63 -12.84 3.32
C ARG A 282 9.75 -13.19 4.51
N LEU A 283 10.33 -13.83 5.52
CA LEU A 283 9.60 -14.33 6.68
C LEU A 283 10.15 -13.73 7.96
N ALA A 284 9.28 -13.04 8.69
CA ALA A 284 9.48 -12.62 10.07
C ALA A 284 8.44 -13.22 11.02
N GLY A 285 8.07 -14.47 10.75
CA GLY A 285 6.98 -15.18 11.40
C GLY A 285 5.60 -14.83 10.80
N PRO A 286 4.68 -15.80 10.63
CA PRO A 286 4.88 -17.24 10.73
C PRO A 286 5.87 -17.75 9.67
N TYR A 287 6.53 -18.87 9.95
CA TYR A 287 7.43 -19.51 8.97
C TYR A 287 6.73 -20.62 8.21
N LEU A 288 7.23 -20.94 7.02
CA LEU A 288 6.85 -22.17 6.33
C LEU A 288 7.65 -23.33 6.92
N ARG A 289 7.07 -24.54 6.94
CA ARG A 289 7.78 -25.74 7.37
C ARG A 289 9.10 -25.86 6.60
N TRP A 290 10.21 -26.10 7.28
CA TRP A 290 11.52 -26.09 6.63
C TRP A 290 11.69 -27.10 5.47
N ASN A 291 10.84 -28.13 5.40
CA ASN A 291 10.79 -29.09 4.30
C ASN A 291 9.83 -28.70 3.16
N SER A 292 9.25 -27.51 3.19
CA SER A 292 8.37 -26.97 2.15
C SER A 292 9.14 -26.69 0.85
N ARG A 293 8.45 -26.83 -0.28
CA ARG A 293 8.92 -26.46 -1.62
C ARG A 293 9.12 -24.97 -1.80
N ALA A 294 8.58 -24.15 -0.90
CA ALA A 294 8.81 -22.71 -0.87
C ALA A 294 10.29 -22.31 -0.74
N TYR A 295 11.15 -23.22 -0.27
CA TYR A 295 12.57 -22.96 -0.07
C TYR A 295 13.45 -23.40 -1.25
N TYR A 296 12.85 -23.68 -2.41
CA TYR A 296 13.53 -24.17 -3.61
C TYR A 296 13.52 -23.09 -4.69
N GLY A 297 14.62 -22.97 -5.43
CA GLY A 297 14.71 -22.02 -6.55
C GLY A 297 14.64 -20.55 -6.14
N LEU A 298 14.99 -20.21 -4.90
CA LEU A 298 14.92 -18.84 -4.41
C LEU A 298 16.02 -17.96 -5.01
N VAL A 299 15.66 -16.71 -5.32
CA VAL A 299 16.58 -15.61 -5.65
C VAL A 299 16.79 -14.69 -4.45
N GLU A 300 15.82 -14.62 -3.54
CA GLU A 300 15.91 -13.86 -2.30
C GLU A 300 15.30 -14.66 -1.14
N LEU A 301 16.08 -14.80 -0.06
CA LEU A 301 15.66 -15.41 1.19
C LEU A 301 15.97 -14.45 2.34
N ARG A 302 14.92 -14.02 3.05
CA ARG A 302 15.06 -13.29 4.31
C ARG A 302 14.32 -14.00 5.41
N LEU A 303 15.03 -14.40 6.44
CA LEU A 303 14.49 -15.01 7.64
C LEU A 303 14.90 -14.17 8.84
N ALA A 304 13.94 -13.70 9.65
CA ALA A 304 14.24 -12.86 10.81
C ALA A 304 13.30 -13.13 11.97
N GLY A 305 13.82 -13.26 13.19
CA GLY A 305 12.96 -13.37 14.36
C GLY A 305 13.56 -14.26 15.42
N ARG A 306 12.73 -15.11 16.03
CA ARG A 306 13.14 -15.92 17.20
C ARG A 306 13.14 -17.43 16.95
N GLU A 307 12.85 -17.85 15.73
CA GLU A 307 12.83 -19.27 15.40
C GLU A 307 14.24 -19.84 15.28
N VAL A 308 14.29 -21.16 15.43
CA VAL A 308 15.52 -21.94 15.37
C VAL A 308 15.50 -22.79 14.12
N ILE A 309 16.61 -22.78 13.38
CA ILE A 309 16.82 -23.63 12.22
C ILE A 309 18.04 -24.51 12.43
N ASN A 310 17.92 -25.80 12.14
CA ASN A 310 19.06 -26.71 12.19
C ASN A 310 20.02 -26.39 11.04
N GLU A 311 21.32 -26.46 11.30
CA GLU A 311 22.34 -26.19 10.28
C GLU A 311 22.15 -27.05 9.02
N SER A 312 21.92 -28.36 9.18
CA SER A 312 21.72 -29.28 8.05
C SER A 312 20.52 -28.91 7.18
N VAL A 313 19.47 -28.38 7.79
CA VAL A 313 18.25 -27.93 7.13
C VAL A 313 18.52 -26.64 6.36
N LEU A 314 19.22 -25.68 6.99
CA LEU A 314 19.65 -24.46 6.31
C LEU A 314 20.54 -24.78 5.10
N VAL A 315 21.52 -25.66 5.25
CA VAL A 315 22.37 -26.14 4.14
C VAL A 315 21.53 -26.76 3.03
N GLY A 316 20.51 -27.56 3.37
CA GLY A 316 19.56 -28.09 2.40
C GLY A 316 18.84 -27.01 1.61
N ILE A 317 18.31 -25.98 2.29
CA ILE A 317 17.64 -24.84 1.67
C ILE A 317 18.57 -24.09 0.72
N LEU A 318 19.80 -23.81 1.14
CA LEU A 318 20.79 -23.10 0.31
C LEU A 318 21.17 -23.91 -0.93
N ARG A 319 21.33 -25.24 -0.80
CA ARG A 319 21.60 -26.13 -1.95
C ARG A 319 20.43 -26.21 -2.92
N SER A 320 19.20 -26.11 -2.42
CA SER A 320 17.99 -26.09 -3.24
C SER A 320 17.78 -24.76 -3.97
N SER A 321 18.59 -23.74 -3.68
CA SER A 321 18.49 -22.38 -4.24
C SER A 321 19.85 -21.87 -4.74
N PRO A 322 20.44 -22.50 -5.78
CA PRO A 322 21.78 -22.13 -6.25
C PRO A 322 21.86 -20.72 -6.87
N GLY A 323 20.73 -20.19 -7.38
CA GLY A 323 20.63 -18.83 -7.95
C GLY A 323 20.32 -17.74 -6.91
N LEU A 324 20.57 -18.01 -5.62
CA LEU A 324 20.27 -17.07 -4.54
C LEU A 324 21.18 -15.85 -4.62
N ARG A 325 20.57 -14.66 -4.74
CA ARG A 325 21.26 -13.36 -4.84
C ARG A 325 21.26 -12.60 -3.51
N ILE A 326 20.21 -12.76 -2.72
CA ILE A 326 20.06 -12.08 -1.43
C ILE A 326 19.78 -13.09 -0.33
N LEU A 327 20.62 -13.08 0.69
CA LEU A 327 20.46 -13.90 1.89
C LEU A 327 20.49 -13.03 3.15
N GLN A 328 19.38 -12.99 3.88
CA GLN A 328 19.31 -12.43 5.22
C GLN A 328 18.97 -13.51 6.25
N LEU A 329 19.87 -13.72 7.19
CA LEU A 329 19.74 -14.68 8.29
C LEU A 329 19.75 -13.93 9.63
N GLY A 330 18.56 -13.81 10.21
CA GLY A 330 18.29 -13.28 11.54
C GLY A 330 17.65 -14.32 12.46
N LEU A 331 17.90 -15.61 12.21
CA LEU A 331 17.46 -16.74 13.04
C LEU A 331 18.62 -17.28 13.88
N ARG A 332 18.28 -18.06 14.92
CA ARG A 332 19.27 -18.86 15.64
C ARG A 332 19.51 -20.17 14.88
N ILE A 333 20.78 -20.52 14.69
CA ILE A 333 21.17 -21.82 14.13
C ILE A 333 21.44 -22.76 15.29
N ASP A 334 20.82 -23.94 15.25
CA ASP A 334 21.02 -25.01 16.24
C ASP A 334 21.63 -26.24 15.58
N SER A 335 22.11 -27.17 16.41
CA SER A 335 22.78 -28.40 15.99
C SER A 335 23.99 -28.12 15.07
N LEU A 336 24.82 -27.17 15.48
CA LEU A 336 26.05 -26.82 14.75
C LEU A 336 26.96 -28.05 14.65
N LEU A 337 27.53 -28.26 13.47
CA LEU A 337 28.56 -29.26 13.24
C LEU A 337 29.74 -29.03 14.20
N SER A 338 30.35 -30.13 14.65
CA SER A 338 31.61 -30.05 15.41
C SER A 338 32.64 -29.28 14.58
N ILE A 339 33.49 -28.49 15.25
CA ILE A 339 34.55 -27.69 14.62
C ILE A 339 35.48 -28.55 13.74
N ASP A 340 35.65 -29.83 14.10
CA ASP A 340 36.49 -30.78 13.37
C ASP A 340 35.79 -31.48 12.18
N SER A 341 34.54 -31.13 11.90
CA SER A 341 33.77 -31.72 10.80
C SER A 341 34.28 -31.22 9.46
N GLN A 342 34.55 -32.13 8.52
CA GLN A 342 34.75 -31.73 7.13
C GLN A 342 33.44 -31.17 6.55
N VAL A 343 33.40 -29.87 6.28
CA VAL A 343 32.23 -29.21 5.70
C VAL A 343 32.40 -29.13 4.19
N THR A 344 31.42 -29.63 3.44
CA THR A 344 31.34 -29.36 1.99
C THR A 344 30.72 -27.98 1.78
N PRO A 345 31.46 -27.00 1.22
CA PRO A 345 30.93 -25.66 1.00
C PRO A 345 29.67 -25.68 0.12
N VAL A 346 28.72 -24.79 0.43
CA VAL A 346 27.60 -24.50 -0.47
C VAL A 346 28.02 -23.36 -1.37
N GLU A 347 28.14 -23.62 -2.67
CA GLU A 347 28.48 -22.60 -3.65
C GLU A 347 27.24 -21.76 -4.01
N LEU A 348 27.25 -20.48 -3.65
CA LEU A 348 26.24 -19.49 -4.01
C LEU A 348 26.88 -18.45 -4.93
N ARG A 349 27.04 -18.80 -6.21
CA ARG A 349 27.83 -18.01 -7.18
C ARG A 349 27.20 -16.66 -7.51
N ASP A 350 25.88 -16.57 -7.41
CA ASP A 350 25.11 -15.38 -7.73
C ASP A 350 24.83 -14.50 -6.49
N LEU A 351 25.40 -14.85 -5.32
CA LEU A 351 25.14 -14.13 -4.07
C LEU A 351 25.75 -12.72 -4.11
N GLU A 352 24.88 -11.71 -4.06
CA GLU A 352 25.23 -10.29 -4.10
C GLU A 352 25.17 -9.66 -2.70
N VAL A 353 24.22 -10.10 -1.87
CA VAL A 353 23.95 -9.50 -0.56
C VAL A 353 23.84 -10.57 0.52
N LEU A 354 24.71 -10.50 1.52
CA LEU A 354 24.68 -11.32 2.71
C LEU A 354 24.48 -10.45 3.95
N ILE A 355 23.39 -10.68 4.68
CA ILE A 355 23.07 -9.98 5.93
C ILE A 355 22.91 -11.02 7.03
N VAL A 356 23.81 -11.01 8.00
CA VAL A 356 23.76 -11.93 9.13
C VAL A 356 23.55 -11.11 10.41
N ARG A 357 22.44 -11.32 11.10
CA ARG A 357 22.10 -10.65 12.36
C ARG A 357 21.99 -11.68 13.48
N GLY A 358 22.70 -11.47 14.59
CA GLY A 358 22.59 -12.34 15.77
C GLY A 358 23.35 -13.66 15.70
N VAL A 359 24.22 -13.86 14.70
CA VAL A 359 25.23 -14.91 14.77
C VAL A 359 26.35 -14.40 15.67
N THR A 360 26.37 -14.85 16.91
CA THR A 360 27.58 -14.80 17.74
C THR A 360 28.60 -15.72 17.08
N CYS A 361 29.33 -15.18 16.11
CA CYS A 361 30.55 -15.80 15.61
C CYS A 361 31.57 -15.62 16.74
N THR A 362 31.68 -16.61 17.64
CA THR A 362 32.84 -16.71 18.53
C THR A 362 34.00 -17.21 17.70
N LEU A 363 34.50 -16.35 16.82
CA LEU A 363 35.87 -16.42 16.36
C LEU A 363 36.72 -15.82 17.48
N LEU A 364 37.59 -16.63 18.07
CA LEU A 364 38.92 -16.29 18.62
C LEU A 364 39.53 -17.60 19.16
N PRO A 365 40.86 -17.82 19.09
CA PRO A 365 41.93 -16.85 18.81
C PRO A 365 42.36 -16.76 17.35
#